data_AF-A0AAW3K4V9-F1
#
_entry.id   AF-A0AAW3K4V9-F1
#
_cell.length_a   1.000
_cell.length_b   1.000
_cell.length_c   1.000
_cell.angle_alpha   90.00
_cell.angle_beta   90.00
_cell.angle_gamma   90.00
#
_symmetry.space_group_name_H-M   'P 1'
#
loop_
_entity.id
_entity.type
_entity.pdbx_description
1 polymer ?
#
loop_
_entity_poly.entity_id
_entity_poly.type
_entity_poly.pdbx_seq_one_letter_code
_entity_poly.pdbx_strand_id
1 'polypeptide(L)'
;MENFNYGLWASFSAIVGLILVSFFSKFSLVKLFFGTYFFIFITIVMVLYFTNRSINRGVDGDWGIHGVFYEFLNLKMWVIGSISALFFTILFMLSIIIANWGKK
;
A
#
# COMPACT_ATOMS: atom_id res chain seq x y z
N MET A 1 21.98 4.90 13.53
CA MET A 1 21.01 4.00 14.19
C MET A 1 19.65 4.02 13.51
N GLU A 2 19.10 5.16 13.09
CA GLU A 2 17.79 5.21 12.41
C GLU A 2 17.69 4.39 11.12
N ASN A 3 18.68 4.48 10.22
CA ASN A 3 18.67 3.72 8.95
C ASN A 3 18.65 2.20 9.15
N PHE A 4 19.24 1.71 10.25
CA PHE A 4 19.23 0.29 10.59
C PHE A 4 17.84 -0.18 11.01
N ASN A 5 17.10 0.66 11.75
CA ASN A 5 15.71 0.39 12.11
C ASN A 5 14.81 0.37 10.89
N TYR A 6 14.97 1.31 9.95
CA TYR A 6 14.21 1.30 8.69
C TYR A 6 14.51 0.04 7.85
N GLY A 7 15.78 -0.38 7.77
CA GLY A 7 16.17 -1.62 7.10
C GLY A 7 15.55 -2.88 7.73
N LEU A 8 15.50 -2.95 9.05
CA LEU A 8 14.84 -4.04 9.78
C LEU A 8 13.33 -4.08 9.51
N TRP A 9 12.65 -2.94 9.57
CA TRP A 9 11.22 -2.85 9.28
C TRP A 9 10.88 -3.20 7.83
N ALA A 10 11.70 -2.76 6.87
CA ALA A 10 11.56 -3.12 5.46
C ALA A 10 11.78 -4.62 5.21
N SER A 11 12.75 -5.22 5.90
CA SER A 11 13.02 -6.65 5.78
C SER A 11 11.90 -7.49 6.39
N PHE A 12 11.41 -7.09 7.56
CA PHE A 12 10.28 -7.74 8.22
C PHE A 12 9.01 -7.67 7.37
N SER A 13 8.69 -6.50 6.81
CA SER A 13 7.52 -6.34 5.94
C SER A 13 7.63 -7.14 4.65
N ALA A 14 8.84 -7.26 4.07
CA ALA A 14 9.08 -8.11 2.91
C ALA A 14 8.86 -9.60 3.21
N ILE A 15 9.33 -10.09 4.36
CA ILE A 15 9.13 -11.49 4.79
C ILE A 15 7.65 -11.78 5.01
N VAL A 16 6.94 -10.90 5.73
CA VAL A 16 5.48 -11.03 5.94
C VAL A 16 4.74 -11.02 4.60
N GLY A 17 5.13 -10.13 3.69
CA GLY A 17 4.64 -10.11 2.32
C GLY A 17 4.78 -11.47 1.65
N LEU A 18 5.99 -12.00 1.56
CA LEU A 18 6.29 -13.29 0.91
C LEU A 18 5.50 -14.47 1.52
N ILE A 19 5.30 -14.48 2.83
CA ILE A 19 4.48 -15.51 3.51
C ILE A 19 3.02 -15.40 3.04
N LEU A 20 2.47 -14.19 2.99
CA LEU A 20 1.10 -13.95 2.52
C LEU A 20 0.93 -14.31 1.04
N VAL A 21 1.93 -14.08 0.20
CA VAL A 21 1.94 -14.49 -1.23
C VAL A 21 1.67 -15.99 -1.39
N SER A 22 2.27 -16.82 -0.52
CA SER A 22 2.05 -18.28 -0.56
C SER A 22 0.61 -18.66 -0.22
N PHE A 23 -0.08 -17.91 0.65
CA PHE A 23 -1.51 -18.09 0.91
C PHE A 23 -2.36 -17.68 -0.29
N PHE A 24 -1.93 -16.67 -1.04
CA PHE A 24 -2.64 -16.21 -2.22
C PHE A 24 -2.53 -17.17 -3.42
N SER A 25 -1.53 -18.06 -3.47
CA SER A 25 -1.35 -19.05 -4.55
C SER A 25 -2.55 -19.98 -4.80
N LYS A 26 -3.45 -20.15 -3.81
CA LYS A 26 -4.67 -20.95 -3.92
C LYS A 26 -5.86 -20.21 -4.53
N PHE A 27 -5.75 -18.90 -4.72
CA PHE A 27 -6.82 -18.06 -5.24
C PHE A 27 -6.70 -17.90 -6.76
N SER A 28 -7.83 -17.64 -7.44
CA SER A 28 -7.79 -17.28 -8.86
C SER A 28 -7.00 -15.98 -9.05
N LEU A 29 -6.29 -15.86 -10.19
CA LEU A 29 -5.50 -14.67 -10.52
C LEU A 29 -6.30 -13.36 -10.38
N VAL A 30 -7.59 -13.39 -10.70
CA VAL A 30 -8.50 -12.24 -10.55
C VAL A 30 -8.73 -11.89 -9.08
N LYS A 31 -8.99 -12.88 -8.22
CA LYS A 31 -9.17 -12.66 -6.77
C LYS A 31 -7.87 -12.13 -6.14
N LEU A 32 -6.74 -12.66 -6.59
CA LEU A 32 -5.42 -12.25 -6.16
C LEU A 32 -5.11 -10.80 -6.59
N PHE A 33 -5.44 -10.43 -7.83
CA PHE A 33 -5.30 -9.06 -8.32
C PHE A 33 -6.08 -8.07 -7.44
N PHE A 34 -7.40 -8.27 -7.28
CA PHE A 34 -8.22 -7.36 -6.50
C PHE A 34 -7.82 -7.34 -5.02
N GLY A 35 -7.55 -8.50 -4.43
CA GLY A 35 -7.11 -8.59 -3.03
C GLY A 35 -5.81 -7.81 -2.78
N THR A 36 -4.82 -8.00 -3.65
CA THR A 36 -3.53 -7.29 -3.56
C THR A 36 -3.72 -5.80 -3.80
N TYR A 37 -4.51 -5.42 -4.81
CA TYR A 37 -4.83 -4.02 -5.10
C TYR A 37 -5.45 -3.31 -3.90
N PHE A 38 -6.51 -3.87 -3.31
CA PHE A 38 -7.17 -3.25 -2.16
C PHE A 38 -6.25 -3.15 -0.95
N PHE A 39 -5.45 -4.18 -0.68
CA PHE A 39 -4.52 -4.19 0.44
C PHE A 39 -3.45 -3.08 0.30
N ILE A 40 -2.81 -3.00 -0.88
CA ILE A 40 -1.81 -1.97 -1.15
C ILE A 40 -2.46 -0.58 -1.16
N PHE A 41 -3.63 -0.44 -1.76
CA PHE A 41 -4.37 0.81 -1.81
C PHE A 41 -4.66 1.38 -0.42
N ILE A 42 -5.25 0.57 0.47
CA ILE A 42 -5.53 0.99 1.85
C ILE A 42 -4.25 1.38 2.57
N THR A 43 -3.18 0.59 2.40
CA THR A 43 -1.88 0.87 3.03
C THR A 43 -1.31 2.22 2.57
N ILE A 44 -1.31 2.48 1.26
CA ILE A 44 -0.79 3.74 0.70
C ILE A 44 -1.64 4.93 1.13
N VAL A 45 -2.97 4.81 1.07
CA VAL A 45 -3.88 5.88 1.51
C VAL A 45 -3.66 6.21 2.99
N MET A 46 -3.51 5.19 3.85
CA MET A 46 -3.18 5.39 5.27
C MET A 46 -1.85 6.12 5.45
N VAL A 47 -0.79 5.71 4.74
CA VAL A 47 0.53 6.35 4.82
C VAL A 47 0.45 7.81 4.35
N LEU A 48 -0.22 8.08 3.23
CA LEU A 48 -0.42 9.45 2.73
C LEU A 48 -1.21 10.30 3.73
N TYR A 49 -2.25 9.73 4.34
CA TYR A 49 -3.04 10.38 5.36
C TYR A 49 -2.20 10.75 6.60
N PHE A 50 -1.44 9.81 7.15
CA PHE A 50 -0.55 10.08 8.28
C PHE A 50 0.58 11.06 7.94
N THR A 51 1.10 11.01 6.71
CA THR A 51 2.15 11.92 6.24
C THR A 51 1.63 13.34 6.08
N ASN A 52 0.43 13.52 5.51
CA ASN A 52 -0.18 14.85 5.42
C ASN A 52 -0.55 15.38 6.81
N ARG A 53 -0.97 14.50 7.74
CA ARG A 53 -1.21 14.87 9.14
C ARG A 53 0.04 15.36 9.86
N SER A 54 1.21 14.79 9.58
CA SER A 54 2.46 15.20 10.24
C SER A 54 3.03 16.52 9.70
N ILE A 55 2.75 16.85 8.44
CA ILE A 55 3.28 18.05 7.75
C ILE A 55 2.34 19.25 7.89
N ASN A 56 1.03 19.03 7.86
CA ASN A 56 0.04 20.11 7.90
C ASN A 56 -0.49 20.29 9.34
N ARG A 57 -0.40 21.49 9.91
CA ARG A 57 -0.99 21.80 11.24
C ARG A 57 -2.48 22.21 11.18
N GLY A 58 -3.15 21.94 10.06
CA GLY A 58 -4.49 22.47 9.79
C GLY A 58 -4.43 23.94 9.38
N VAL A 59 -5.43 24.41 8.63
CA VAL A 59 -5.54 25.82 8.21
C VAL A 59 -5.87 26.74 9.41
N ASP A 60 -6.46 26.18 10.49
CA ASP A 60 -6.94 26.94 11.67
C ASP A 60 -6.52 26.34 13.03
N GLY A 61 -5.40 25.60 13.10
CA GLY A 61 -4.98 24.91 14.32
C GLY A 61 -5.54 23.48 14.43
N ASP A 62 -5.10 22.77 15.48
CA ASP A 62 -5.21 21.32 15.71
C ASP A 62 -6.31 20.62 14.90
N TRP A 63 -5.93 19.56 14.16
CA TRP A 63 -6.80 18.73 13.33
C TRP A 63 -8.13 18.38 14.02
N GLY A 64 -9.11 19.28 13.92
CA GLY A 64 -10.47 19.04 14.37
C GLY A 64 -11.14 18.00 13.48
N ILE A 65 -12.30 17.50 13.90
CA ILE A 65 -13.10 16.50 13.18
C ILE A 65 -13.32 16.90 11.70
N HIS A 66 -13.40 18.21 11.42
CA HIS A 66 -13.58 18.74 10.07
C HIS A 66 -12.31 18.63 9.22
N GLY A 67 -11.12 18.91 9.76
CA GLY A 67 -9.86 18.79 9.02
C GLY A 67 -9.51 17.35 8.65
N VAL A 68 -9.78 16.41 9.57
CA VAL A 68 -9.69 14.96 9.31
C VAL A 68 -10.57 14.54 8.15
N PHE A 69 -11.82 15.00 8.14
CA PHE A 69 -12.79 14.64 7.12
C PHE A 69 -12.46 15.24 5.75
N TYR A 70 -12.03 16.51 5.69
CA TYR A 70 -11.62 17.14 4.44
C TYR A 70 -10.38 16.48 3.83
N GLU A 71 -9.40 16.09 4.64
CA GLU A 71 -8.23 15.38 4.12
C GLU A 71 -8.60 13.95 3.66
N PHE A 72 -9.48 13.27 4.39
CA PHE A 72 -9.99 11.97 3.95
C PHE A 72 -10.78 12.08 2.64
N LEU A 73 -11.47 13.19 2.38
CA LEU A 73 -12.15 13.44 1.10
C LEU A 73 -11.23 14.01 0.01
N ASN A 74 -9.93 14.16 0.28
CA ASN A 74 -9.00 14.73 -0.67
C ASN A 74 -8.82 13.80 -1.88
N LEU A 75 -9.46 14.14 -3.00
CA LEU A 75 -9.45 13.35 -4.23
C LEU A 75 -8.02 13.06 -4.72
N LYS A 76 -7.08 13.98 -4.48
CA LYS A 76 -5.67 13.79 -4.85
C LYS A 76 -5.05 12.59 -4.10
N MET A 77 -5.41 12.39 -2.83
CA MET A 77 -4.94 11.26 -2.03
C MET A 77 -5.46 9.93 -2.59
N TRP A 78 -6.74 9.87 -2.94
CA TRP A 78 -7.36 8.68 -3.56
C TRP A 78 -6.78 8.37 -4.93
N VAL A 79 -6.58 9.40 -5.77
CA VAL A 79 -6.02 9.22 -7.12
C VAL A 79 -4.57 8.75 -7.05
N ILE A 80 -3.72 9.41 -6.24
CA ILE A 80 -2.32 8.98 -6.06
C ILE A 80 -2.27 7.58 -5.47
N GLY A 81 -3.04 7.32 -4.41
CA GLY A 81 -3.12 5.99 -3.79
C GLY A 81 -3.53 4.92 -4.78
N SER A 82 -4.51 5.19 -5.64
CA SER A 82 -5.04 4.25 -6.63
C SER A 82 -4.01 3.94 -7.71
N ILE A 83 -3.37 4.97 -8.27
CA ILE A 83 -2.32 4.82 -9.29
C ILE A 83 -1.15 4.03 -8.73
N SER A 84 -0.65 4.37 -7.54
CA SER A 84 0.46 3.68 -6.90
C SER A 84 0.09 2.22 -6.58
N ALA A 85 -1.11 1.97 -6.05
CA ALA A 85 -1.56 0.61 -5.75
C ALA A 85 -1.69 -0.26 -7.01
N LEU A 86 -2.21 0.31 -8.09
CA LEU A 86 -2.33 -0.37 -9.38
C LEU A 86 -0.95 -0.72 -9.94
N PHE A 87 0.01 0.22 -9.87
CA PHE A 87 1.40 -0.02 -10.28
C PHE A 87 2.05 -1.19 -9.53
N PHE A 88 2.01 -1.18 -8.19
CA PHE A 88 2.59 -2.27 -7.40
C PHE A 88 1.87 -3.60 -7.58
N THR A 89 0.55 -3.57 -7.76
CA THR A 89 -0.23 -4.78 -8.05
C THR A 89 0.18 -5.40 -9.38
N ILE A 90 0.38 -4.59 -10.43
CA ILE A 90 0.87 -5.08 -11.73
C ILE A 90 2.27 -5.71 -11.58
N LEU A 91 3.20 -5.05 -10.89
CA LEU A 91 4.53 -5.60 -10.65
C LEU A 91 4.47 -6.95 -9.93
N PHE A 92 3.60 -7.06 -8.93
CA PHE A 92 3.39 -8.30 -8.20
C PHE A 92 2.82 -9.41 -9.08
N MET A 93 1.82 -9.10 -9.90
CA MET A 93 1.23 -10.07 -10.85
C MET A 93 2.25 -10.52 -11.90
N LEU A 94 3.04 -9.60 -12.44
CA LEU A 94 4.12 -9.92 -13.38
C LEU A 94 5.14 -10.87 -12.73
N SER A 95 5.51 -10.63 -11.47
CA SER A 95 6.40 -11.52 -10.72
C SER A 95 5.85 -12.95 -10.63
N ILE A 96 4.55 -13.11 -10.34
CA ILE A 96 3.88 -14.43 -10.30
C ILE A 96 3.88 -15.10 -11.67
N ILE A 97 3.57 -14.34 -12.73
CA ILE A 97 3.52 -14.88 -14.11
C ILE A 97 4.91 -15.35 -14.52
N ILE A 98 5.95 -14.54 -14.32
CA ILE A 98 7.34 -14.87 -14.63
C ILE A 98 7.80 -16.10 -13.83
N ALA A 99 7.51 -16.15 -12.52
CA ALA A 99 7.87 -17.28 -11.66
C ALA A 99 7.23 -18.61 -12.08
N ASN A 100 6.08 -18.57 -12.76
CA ASN A 100 5.38 -19.75 -13.26
C ASN A 100 5.67 -20.05 -14.75
N TRP A 101 6.24 -19.11 -15.51
CA TRP A 101 6.53 -19.30 -16.93
C TRP A 101 7.57 -20.40 -17.17
N GLY A 102 8.60 -20.51 -16.32
CA GLY A 102 9.64 -21.54 -16.42
C GLY A 102 9.29 -22.92 -15.85
N LYS A 103 8.05 -23.13 -15.39
CA LYS A 103 7.59 -24.41 -14.82
C LYS A 103 6.70 -25.22 -15.77
N LYS A 104 6.64 -24.83 -17.05
CA LYS A 104 6.03 -25.61 -18.12
C LYS A 104 7.07 -26.41 -18.88
#